data_AF-A0A934GTX7-F1
#
_entry.id   AF-A0A934GTX7-F1
#
_cell.length_a   1.000
_cell.length_b   1.000
_cell.length_c   1.000
_cell.angle_alpha   90.00
_cell.angle_beta   90.00
_cell.angle_gamma   90.00
#
_symmetry.space_group_name_H-M   'P 1'
#
loop_
_entity.id
_entity.type
_entity.pdbx_description
1 polymer ?
#
loop_
_entity_poly.entity_id
_entity_poly.type
_entity_poly.pdbx_seq_one_letter_code
_entity_poly.pdbx_strand_id
1 'polypeptide(L)'
;MGQSELEKYFNLYSTNLTRVREALGSQLHVEPAIDGIMFCPICLRIFSCEDLQSGDLTLEHVPPEKLGGKIRTVTCKKCNNDNGTLLDSHLIRKVQLDGFFAGTSQSPIDVEVDISDSIRMPVNLFHDQHSNFTIVPPRKIQKKQSHLVEAFTKQVTEGKVQKVHIRGRAYKNFNVNKALLRVGYLWAFSVFGYGFIIGPNLKEIRSQIREMSQPVQSPTWSSLEYDIPDKFLGINVIKSPKEALAFFVVFDCKVQGHTSRYGVMLPGFDEPGLDIYQWLAEHERQIFAFEVHPLIGALEILDFNKHPLAAQEIWQMLKQITQ
;
A
#
# COMPACT_ATOMS: atom_id res chain seq x y z
N MET A 1 -24.92 5.75 4.79
CA MET A 1 -24.27 5.61 3.47
C MET A 1 -23.34 4.39 3.42
N GLY A 2 -22.51 4.12 4.44
CA GLY A 2 -21.57 2.98 4.40
C GLY A 2 -22.16 1.56 4.46
N GLN A 3 -23.31 1.35 5.12
CA GLN A 3 -23.89 0.00 5.25
C GLN A 3 -24.40 -0.56 3.92
N SER A 4 -25.07 0.25 3.10
CA SER A 4 -25.53 -0.16 1.77
C SER A 4 -24.40 -0.34 0.75
N GLU A 5 -23.24 0.28 0.98
CA GLU A 5 -22.05 0.08 0.15
C GLU A 5 -21.30 -1.20 0.55
N LEU A 6 -21.18 -1.48 1.84
CA LEU A 6 -20.61 -2.72 2.37
C LEU A 6 -21.39 -3.95 1.88
N GLU A 7 -22.72 -3.91 1.93
CA GLU A 7 -23.60 -4.95 1.40
C GLU A 7 -23.36 -5.20 -0.10
N LYS A 8 -23.17 -4.14 -0.90
CA LYS A 8 -22.86 -4.28 -2.34
C LYS A 8 -21.57 -5.05 -2.56
N TYR A 9 -20.50 -4.68 -1.86
CA TYR A 9 -19.22 -5.38 -1.98
C TYR A 9 -19.29 -6.81 -1.46
N PHE A 10 -20.01 -7.05 -0.37
CA PHE A 10 -20.22 -8.41 0.14
C PHE A 10 -20.90 -9.29 -0.90
N ASN A 11 -22.01 -8.83 -1.46
CA ASN A 11 -22.75 -9.57 -2.49
C ASN A 11 -21.92 -9.80 -3.74
N LEU A 12 -21.14 -8.78 -4.14
CA LEU A 12 -20.21 -8.84 -5.26
C LEU A 12 -19.17 -9.95 -5.06
N TYR A 13 -18.50 -9.96 -3.91
CA TYR A 13 -17.47 -10.97 -3.61
C TYR A 13 -18.06 -12.35 -3.35
N SER A 14 -19.20 -12.45 -2.67
CA SER A 14 -19.87 -13.73 -2.44
C SER A 14 -20.29 -14.38 -3.76
N THR A 15 -20.85 -13.61 -4.69
CA THR A 15 -21.17 -14.09 -6.04
C THR A 15 -19.92 -14.52 -6.80
N ASN A 16 -18.84 -13.73 -6.76
CA ASN A 16 -17.59 -14.11 -7.40
C ASN A 16 -17.00 -15.40 -6.81
N LEU A 17 -17.08 -15.60 -5.49
CA LEU A 17 -16.61 -16.82 -4.84
C LEU A 17 -17.37 -18.05 -5.36
N THR A 18 -18.70 -17.97 -5.44
CA THR A 18 -19.53 -19.03 -6.03
C THR A 18 -19.11 -19.33 -7.46
N ARG A 19 -18.93 -18.31 -8.31
CA ARG A 19 -18.51 -18.48 -9.71
C ARG A 19 -17.11 -19.07 -9.85
N VAL A 20 -16.17 -18.70 -8.99
CA VAL A 20 -14.83 -19.29 -8.96
C VAL A 20 -14.90 -20.78 -8.60
N ARG A 21 -15.76 -21.15 -7.65
CA ARG A 21 -15.96 -22.56 -7.27
C ARG A 21 -16.57 -23.37 -8.41
N GLU A 22 -17.58 -22.82 -9.09
CA GLU A 22 -18.19 -23.43 -10.28
C GLU A 22 -17.16 -23.62 -11.40
N ALA A 23 -16.35 -22.59 -11.69
CA ALA A 23 -15.36 -22.63 -12.75
C ALA A 23 -14.23 -23.64 -12.49
N LEU A 24 -13.85 -23.85 -11.23
CA LEU A 24 -12.80 -24.80 -10.84
C LEU A 24 -13.35 -26.21 -10.59
N GLY A 25 -14.67 -26.37 -10.49
CA GLY A 25 -15.34 -27.65 -10.33
C GLY A 25 -14.77 -28.48 -9.18
N SER A 26 -14.44 -29.75 -9.46
CA SER A 26 -13.90 -30.71 -8.49
C SER A 26 -12.50 -30.37 -7.96
N GLN A 27 -11.81 -29.35 -8.49
CA GLN A 27 -10.50 -28.93 -8.01
C GLN A 27 -10.57 -28.22 -6.65
N LEU A 28 -11.75 -27.68 -6.28
CA LEU A 28 -12.04 -27.17 -4.93
C LEU A 28 -13.04 -28.10 -4.23
N HIS A 29 -12.53 -29.13 -3.56
CA HIS A 29 -13.29 -29.91 -2.59
C HIS A 29 -13.58 -29.07 -1.33
N VAL A 30 -14.47 -28.10 -1.43
CA VAL A 30 -15.01 -27.36 -0.29
C VAL A 30 -16.44 -27.80 -0.10
N GLU A 31 -16.63 -28.85 0.68
CA GLU A 31 -17.93 -29.26 1.20
C GLU A 31 -18.07 -28.84 2.68
N PRO A 32 -19.25 -28.35 3.10
CA PRO A 32 -20.41 -28.03 2.26
C PRO A 32 -20.21 -26.75 1.44
N ALA A 33 -20.91 -26.67 0.30
CA ALA A 33 -21.02 -25.45 -0.47
C ALA A 33 -21.93 -24.45 0.25
N ILE A 34 -21.34 -23.61 1.09
CA ILE A 34 -22.07 -22.53 1.74
C ILE A 34 -22.08 -21.35 0.77
N ASP A 35 -23.25 -21.01 0.25
CA ASP A 35 -23.49 -19.78 -0.51
C ASP A 35 -23.71 -18.59 0.44
N GLY A 36 -23.64 -17.37 -0.10
CA GLY A 36 -23.86 -16.17 0.72
C GLY A 36 -22.75 -15.91 1.73
N ILE A 37 -21.53 -16.42 1.47
CA ILE A 37 -20.34 -16.12 2.26
C ILE A 37 -19.28 -15.38 1.44
N MET A 38 -18.38 -14.72 2.14
CA MET A 38 -17.14 -14.18 1.58
C MET A 38 -15.94 -14.55 2.46
N PHE A 39 -14.75 -14.59 1.89
CA PHE A 39 -13.50 -14.70 2.64
C PHE A 39 -12.80 -13.34 2.72
N CYS A 40 -12.30 -12.95 3.89
CA CYS A 40 -11.41 -11.79 3.92
C CYS A 40 -10.19 -12.04 3.01
N PRO A 41 -9.88 -11.16 2.05
CA PRO A 41 -8.83 -11.42 1.06
C PRO A 41 -7.42 -11.51 1.66
N ILE A 42 -7.24 -11.08 2.90
CA ILE A 42 -5.96 -11.12 3.62
C ILE A 42 -5.84 -12.40 4.44
N CYS A 43 -6.80 -12.66 5.34
CA CYS A 43 -6.70 -13.76 6.32
C CYS A 43 -7.51 -15.01 5.96
N LEU A 44 -8.33 -14.95 4.92
CA LEU A 44 -9.24 -16.00 4.46
C LEU A 44 -10.27 -16.47 5.50
N ARG A 45 -10.50 -15.68 6.57
CA ARG A 45 -11.62 -15.94 7.48
C ARG A 45 -12.94 -15.79 6.73
N ILE A 46 -13.88 -16.68 7.03
CA ILE A 46 -15.22 -16.74 6.45
C ILE A 46 -16.14 -15.75 7.14
N PHE A 47 -16.98 -15.08 6.35
CA PHE A 47 -18.02 -14.17 6.80
C PHE A 47 -19.32 -14.44 6.05
N SER A 48 -20.45 -14.45 6.75
CA SER A 48 -21.80 -14.58 6.21
C SER A 48 -22.51 -13.23 6.17
N CYS A 49 -23.74 -13.19 5.65
CA CYS A 49 -24.58 -12.00 5.70
C CYS A 49 -24.83 -11.49 7.13
N GLU A 50 -24.79 -12.35 8.14
CA GLU A 50 -24.98 -11.98 9.55
C GLU A 50 -23.82 -11.11 10.05
N ASP A 51 -22.59 -11.37 9.57
CA ASP A 51 -21.39 -10.63 9.93
C ASP A 51 -21.35 -9.20 9.34
N LEU A 52 -22.24 -8.88 8.39
CA LEU A 52 -22.44 -7.50 7.93
C LEU A 52 -23.01 -6.62 9.04
N GLN A 53 -23.88 -7.19 9.89
CA GLN A 53 -24.53 -6.47 10.97
C GLN A 53 -23.67 -6.39 12.23
N SER A 54 -22.78 -7.37 12.45
CA SER A 54 -21.85 -7.37 13.60
C SER A 54 -20.77 -6.29 13.52
N GLY A 55 -20.52 -5.75 12.32
CA GLY A 55 -19.45 -4.78 12.08
C GLY A 55 -18.05 -5.40 12.03
N ASP A 56 -17.96 -6.71 11.75
CA ASP A 56 -16.70 -7.43 11.61
C ASP A 56 -16.06 -7.26 10.22
N LEU A 57 -16.81 -6.75 9.25
CA LEU A 57 -16.35 -6.35 7.93
C LEU A 57 -16.29 -4.83 7.81
N THR A 58 -15.28 -4.33 7.09
CA THR A 58 -15.11 -2.89 6.86
C THR A 58 -14.74 -2.61 5.41
N LEU A 59 -15.20 -1.45 4.92
CA LEU A 59 -14.77 -0.90 3.64
C LEU A 59 -13.28 -0.53 3.72
N GLU A 60 -12.53 -0.92 2.71
CA GLU A 60 -11.07 -0.80 2.67
C GLU A 60 -10.65 0.24 1.63
N HIS A 61 -9.90 1.24 2.09
CA HIS A 61 -9.30 2.25 1.23
C HIS A 61 -7.96 1.73 0.70
N VAL A 62 -7.78 1.75 -0.62
CA VAL A 62 -6.56 1.27 -1.28
C VAL A 62 -6.07 2.30 -2.31
N PRO A 63 -4.96 3.03 -2.07
CA PRO A 63 -4.18 3.11 -0.82
C PRO A 63 -5.00 3.63 0.39
N PRO A 64 -4.44 3.73 1.61
CA PRO A 64 -5.15 4.30 2.75
C PRO A 64 -5.75 5.68 2.45
N GLU A 65 -6.90 6.01 3.04
CA GLU A 65 -7.62 7.28 2.81
C GLU A 65 -6.74 8.51 3.05
N LYS A 66 -5.89 8.48 4.08
CA LYS A 66 -4.92 9.54 4.41
C LYS A 66 -3.86 9.78 3.33
N LEU A 67 -3.72 8.84 2.39
CA LEU A 67 -2.86 8.92 1.22
C LEU A 67 -3.69 9.16 -0.06
N GLY A 68 -4.93 9.64 0.06
CA GLY A 68 -5.81 9.97 -1.06
C GLY A 68 -6.40 8.75 -1.77
N GLY A 69 -6.28 7.55 -1.18
CA GLY A 69 -6.90 6.37 -1.77
C GLY A 69 -8.40 6.31 -1.55
N LYS A 70 -9.03 5.43 -2.30
CA LYS A 70 -10.50 5.29 -2.40
C LYS A 70 -10.91 3.92 -1.90
N ILE A 71 -12.18 3.78 -1.54
CA ILE A 71 -12.78 2.48 -1.27
C ILE A 71 -12.63 1.62 -2.53
N ARG A 72 -11.99 0.46 -2.39
CA ARG A 72 -11.81 -0.50 -3.48
C ARG A 72 -12.32 -1.89 -3.15
N THR A 73 -12.32 -2.27 -1.87
CA THR A 73 -12.63 -3.63 -1.47
C THR A 73 -13.13 -3.69 -0.03
N VAL A 74 -13.34 -4.90 0.48
CA VAL A 74 -13.76 -5.19 1.85
C VAL A 74 -12.74 -6.13 2.48
N THR A 75 -12.37 -5.82 3.71
CA THR A 75 -11.54 -6.69 4.56
C THR A 75 -12.23 -6.86 5.91
N CYS A 76 -11.76 -7.82 6.71
CA CYS A 76 -12.24 -7.89 8.09
C CYS A 76 -11.62 -6.76 8.92
N LYS A 77 -12.40 -6.28 9.89
CA LYS A 77 -12.02 -5.20 10.81
C LYS A 77 -10.68 -5.44 11.48
N LYS A 78 -10.38 -6.70 11.86
CA LYS A 78 -9.09 -7.08 12.43
C LYS A 78 -7.94 -6.79 11.47
N CYS A 79 -8.00 -7.29 10.24
CA CYS A 79 -6.95 -7.07 9.26
C CYS A 79 -6.81 -5.59 8.89
N ASN A 80 -7.92 -4.86 8.76
CA ASN A 80 -7.90 -3.43 8.46
C ASN A 80 -7.23 -2.63 9.60
N ASN A 81 -7.64 -2.85 10.85
CA ASN A 81 -7.10 -2.11 12.00
C ASN A 81 -5.64 -2.45 12.34
N ASP A 82 -5.30 -3.75 12.35
CA ASP A 82 -3.95 -4.21 12.66
C ASP A 82 -2.97 -3.66 11.61
N ASN A 83 -3.30 -3.78 10.32
CA ASN A 83 -2.45 -3.30 9.24
C ASN A 83 -2.43 -1.77 9.16
N GLY A 84 -3.55 -1.09 9.44
CA GLY A 84 -3.61 0.36 9.50
C GLY A 84 -2.66 0.95 10.55
N THR A 85 -2.63 0.31 11.72
CA THR A 85 -1.77 0.74 12.83
C THR A 85 -0.30 0.39 12.57
N LEU A 86 -0.03 -0.84 12.12
CA LEU A 86 1.32 -1.40 12.06
C LEU A 86 2.04 -1.19 10.73
N LEU A 87 1.33 -0.94 9.63
CA LEU A 87 1.88 -0.77 8.28
C LEU A 87 1.58 0.61 7.71
N ASP A 88 0.30 0.98 7.60
CA ASP A 88 -0.12 2.19 6.88
C ASP A 88 0.42 3.46 7.56
N SER A 89 0.52 3.45 8.89
CA SER A 89 1.13 4.56 9.66
C SER A 89 2.58 4.85 9.23
N HIS A 90 3.34 3.83 8.87
CA HIS A 90 4.71 3.97 8.38
C HIS A 90 4.76 4.49 6.95
N LEU A 91 3.89 4.00 6.07
CA LEU A 91 3.79 4.49 4.69
C LEU A 91 3.35 5.96 4.66
N ILE A 92 2.33 6.32 5.44
CA ILE A 92 1.89 7.72 5.60
C ILE A 92 3.07 8.58 6.05
N ARG A 93 3.80 8.13 7.08
CA ARG A 93 4.94 8.88 7.60
C ARG A 93 6.06 9.01 6.57
N LYS A 94 6.32 7.98 5.77
CA LYS A 94 7.30 8.04 4.68
C LYS A 94 6.91 9.12 3.65
N VAL A 95 5.71 9.04 3.08
CA VAL A 95 5.24 9.99 2.05
C VAL A 95 5.25 11.44 2.58
N GLN A 96 4.89 11.64 3.85
CA GLN A 96 4.98 12.94 4.51
C GLN A 96 6.41 13.46 4.60
N LEU A 97 7.36 12.62 5.01
CA LEU A 97 8.76 13.00 5.12
C LEU A 97 9.40 13.23 3.75
N ASP A 98 9.09 12.40 2.76
CA ASP A 98 9.57 12.56 1.38
C ASP A 98 9.12 13.92 0.82
N GLY A 99 7.82 14.24 0.95
CA GLY A 99 7.28 15.54 0.53
C GLY A 99 7.85 16.72 1.32
N PHE A 100 8.06 16.55 2.62
CA PHE A 100 8.70 17.55 3.47
C PHE A 100 10.13 17.83 3.01
N PHE A 101 10.99 16.82 2.87
CA PHE A 101 12.39 17.01 2.46
C PHE A 101 12.52 17.48 1.01
N ALA A 102 11.58 17.14 0.14
CA ALA A 102 11.52 17.68 -1.22
C ALA A 102 11.05 19.14 -1.29
N GLY A 103 10.60 19.75 -0.19
CA GLY A 103 10.05 21.12 -0.17
C GLY A 103 8.72 21.26 -0.93
N THR A 104 8.03 20.14 -1.16
CA THR A 104 6.76 20.09 -1.92
C THR A 104 5.54 19.94 -1.02
N SER A 105 5.73 19.51 0.24
CA SER A 105 4.68 19.49 1.24
C SER A 105 4.35 20.91 1.71
N GLN A 106 3.07 21.26 1.72
CA GLN A 106 2.59 22.53 2.28
C GLN A 106 2.36 22.46 3.79
N SER A 107 2.53 21.29 4.40
CA SER A 107 2.25 21.07 5.82
C SER A 107 3.53 20.84 6.61
N PRO A 108 3.57 21.33 7.87
CA PRO A 108 4.70 21.08 8.74
C PRO A 108 4.75 19.62 9.18
N ILE A 109 5.94 19.20 9.64
CA ILE A 109 6.09 17.96 10.39
C ILE A 109 6.19 18.25 11.88
N ASP A 110 5.47 17.45 12.67
CA ASP A 110 5.59 17.48 14.12
C ASP A 110 6.87 16.76 14.54
N VAL A 111 7.76 17.51 15.19
CA VAL A 111 9.04 17.02 15.68
C VAL A 111 9.32 17.61 17.06
N GLU A 112 10.33 17.08 17.71
CA GLU A 112 10.88 17.66 18.92
C GLU A 112 12.27 18.19 18.58
N VAL A 113 12.56 19.40 19.04
CA VAL A 113 13.90 20.00 18.95
C VAL A 113 14.57 20.00 20.29
N ASP A 114 15.86 19.70 20.25
CA ASP A 114 16.77 19.69 21.37
C ASP A 114 17.93 20.63 21.02
N ILE A 115 18.02 21.72 21.79
CA ILE A 115 19.03 22.77 21.66
C ILE A 115 19.70 22.91 23.02
N SER A 116 20.86 22.28 23.18
CA SER A 116 21.56 22.04 24.45
C SER A 116 20.82 21.09 25.40
N ASP A 117 21.54 20.55 26.39
CA ASP A 117 21.00 19.63 27.42
C ASP A 117 19.82 20.20 28.23
N SER A 118 19.46 21.48 28.05
CA SER A 118 18.47 22.21 28.84
C SER A 118 17.18 22.57 28.12
N ILE A 119 17.12 22.54 26.78
CA ILE A 119 15.93 22.98 26.03
C ILE A 119 15.46 21.87 25.10
N ARG A 120 14.33 21.27 25.47
CA ARG A 120 13.63 20.25 24.69
C ARG A 120 12.16 20.63 24.57
N MET A 121 11.67 20.79 23.34
CA MET A 121 10.25 21.12 23.13
C MET A 121 9.70 20.58 21.80
N PRO A 122 8.40 20.24 21.75
CA PRO A 122 7.76 19.90 20.49
C PRO A 122 7.53 21.16 19.64
N VAL A 123 7.79 21.03 18.35
CA VAL A 123 7.69 22.09 17.34
C VAL A 123 7.04 21.58 16.05
N ASN A 124 6.41 22.48 15.32
CA ASN A 124 6.07 22.29 13.93
C ASN A 124 7.26 22.78 13.10
N LEU A 125 7.87 21.87 12.33
CA LEU A 125 8.96 22.19 11.42
C LEU A 125 8.41 22.35 10.00
N PHE A 126 8.70 23.49 9.37
CA PHE A 126 8.35 23.79 7.99
C PHE A 126 9.62 23.77 7.15
N HIS A 127 9.49 23.36 5.89
CA HIS A 127 10.55 23.41 4.89
C HIS A 127 9.99 24.06 3.63
N ASP A 128 10.64 25.13 3.17
CA ASP A 128 10.24 25.84 1.96
C ASP A 128 11.00 25.35 0.72
N GLN A 129 10.61 25.85 -0.45
CA GLN A 129 11.26 25.52 -1.72
C GLN A 129 12.67 26.12 -1.87
N HIS A 130 13.07 27.02 -0.97
CA HIS A 130 14.38 27.65 -0.95
C HIS A 130 15.35 26.97 0.04
N SER A 131 15.01 25.76 0.49
CA SER A 131 15.79 24.98 1.45
C SER A 131 15.93 25.61 2.84
N ASN A 132 15.01 26.52 3.21
CA ASN A 132 14.97 27.07 4.57
C ASN A 132 14.07 26.24 5.46
N PHE A 133 14.50 26.07 6.70
CA PHE A 133 13.70 25.46 7.76
C PHE A 133 13.16 26.53 8.71
N THR A 134 11.86 26.48 8.98
CA THR A 134 11.23 27.33 10.00
C THR A 134 10.73 26.47 11.15
N ILE A 135 11.12 26.82 12.37
CA ILE A 135 10.72 26.14 13.60
C ILE A 135 9.66 26.96 14.30
N VAL A 136 8.46 26.40 14.50
CA VAL A 136 7.34 27.07 15.16
C VAL A 136 6.81 26.20 16.30
N PRO A 137 6.94 26.61 17.57
CA PRO A 137 6.31 25.90 18.69
C PRO A 137 4.77 25.94 18.55
N PRO A 138 4.02 24.85 18.84
CA PRO A 138 2.57 24.87 18.81
C PRO A 138 2.00 25.89 19.79
N ARG A 139 0.84 26.49 19.50
CA ARG A 139 0.18 27.49 20.38
C ARG A 139 0.05 27.06 21.84
N LYS A 140 -0.18 25.76 22.08
CA LYS A 140 -0.28 25.20 23.44
C LYS A 140 1.06 25.28 24.20
N ILE A 141 2.17 25.04 23.51
CA ILE A 141 3.53 25.15 24.06
C ILE A 141 3.88 26.62 24.31
N GLN A 142 3.60 27.49 23.34
CA GLN A 142 3.81 28.93 23.50
C GLN A 142 3.13 29.49 24.76
N LYS A 143 1.92 29.01 25.08
CA LYS A 143 1.18 29.44 26.28
C LYS A 143 1.65 28.78 27.57
N LYS A 144 1.90 27.47 27.56
CA LYS A 144 2.18 26.69 28.80
C LYS A 144 3.67 26.64 29.16
N GLN A 145 4.54 26.90 28.20
CA GLN A 145 5.99 26.77 28.31
C GLN A 145 6.68 27.96 27.65
N SER A 146 6.14 29.18 27.84
CA SER A 146 6.69 30.41 27.26
C SER A 146 8.16 30.62 27.60
N HIS A 147 8.56 30.29 28.83
CA HIS A 147 9.97 30.34 29.27
C HIS A 147 10.91 29.48 28.41
N LEU A 148 10.46 28.31 27.91
CA LEU A 148 11.27 27.48 27.01
C LEU A 148 11.40 28.14 25.64
N VAL A 149 10.31 28.73 25.12
CA VAL A 149 10.29 29.43 23.83
C VAL A 149 11.17 30.68 23.87
N GLU A 150 11.12 31.45 24.95
CA GLU A 150 11.98 32.61 25.18
C GLU A 150 13.45 32.21 25.28
N ALA A 151 13.76 31.17 26.05
CA ALA A 151 15.12 30.64 26.18
C ALA A 151 15.67 30.16 24.83
N PHE A 152 14.86 29.44 24.05
CA PHE A 152 15.20 28.99 22.69
C PHE A 152 15.50 30.18 21.78
N THR A 153 14.61 31.17 21.75
CA THR A 153 14.74 32.34 20.87
C THR A 153 16.00 33.14 21.24
N LYS A 154 16.28 33.30 22.53
CA LYS A 154 17.49 33.95 23.02
C LYS A 154 18.77 33.22 22.59
N GLN A 155 18.83 31.89 22.78
CA GLN A 155 20.03 31.13 22.38
C GLN A 155 20.29 31.19 20.87
N VAL A 156 19.24 31.10 20.05
CA VAL A 156 19.36 31.18 18.58
C VAL A 156 19.81 32.58 18.14
N THR A 157 19.19 33.64 18.67
CA THR A 157 19.52 35.03 18.29
C THR A 157 20.90 35.47 18.76
N GLU A 158 21.37 34.98 19.90
CA GLU A 158 22.74 35.22 20.40
C GLU A 158 23.81 34.40 19.67
N GLY A 159 23.45 33.56 18.69
CA GLY A 159 24.39 32.74 17.93
C GLY A 159 25.04 31.62 18.77
N LYS A 160 24.44 31.26 19.91
CA LYS A 160 24.96 30.22 20.82
C LYS A 160 24.61 28.80 20.38
N VAL A 161 23.72 28.67 19.41
CA VAL A 161 23.27 27.39 18.86
C VAL A 161 24.17 27.00 17.69
N GLN A 162 25.05 26.02 17.91
CA GLN A 162 25.87 25.44 16.83
C GLN A 162 25.21 24.22 16.19
N LYS A 163 24.36 23.50 16.92
CA LYS A 163 23.68 22.29 16.46
C LYS A 163 22.25 22.24 17.02
N VAL A 164 21.32 21.80 16.18
CA VAL A 164 19.93 21.52 16.55
C VAL A 164 19.68 20.03 16.30
N HIS A 165 19.29 19.31 17.34
CA HIS A 165 18.90 17.90 17.20
C HIS A 165 17.39 17.83 16.98
N ILE A 166 16.97 17.29 15.85
CA ILE A 166 15.56 17.09 15.50
C ILE A 166 15.21 15.62 15.72
N ARG A 167 14.24 15.35 16.59
CA ARG A 167 13.70 14.02 16.87
C ARG A 167 12.27 13.95 16.37
N GLY A 168 12.03 13.13 15.35
CA GLY A 168 10.70 12.88 14.80
C GLY A 168 10.32 11.40 14.90
N ARG A 169 9.03 11.10 14.68
CA ARG A 169 8.63 9.71 14.45
C ARG A 169 9.30 9.21 13.18
N ALA A 170 10.13 8.18 13.31
CA ALA A 170 10.71 7.48 12.17
C ALA A 170 9.70 6.51 11.55
N TYR A 171 9.91 6.16 10.29
CA TYR A 171 9.28 5.00 9.68
C TYR A 171 10.28 3.86 9.53
N LYS A 172 9.78 2.63 9.42
CA LYS A 172 10.61 1.45 9.14
C LYS A 172 10.40 1.08 7.68
N ASN A 173 11.46 1.08 6.86
CA ASN A 173 11.41 0.70 5.43
C ASN A 173 10.71 -0.64 5.24
N PHE A 174 11.02 -1.59 6.11
CA PHE A 174 10.37 -2.89 6.14
C PHE A 174 8.83 -2.82 6.23
N ASN A 175 8.28 -1.99 7.11
CA ASN A 175 6.83 -1.82 7.26
C ASN A 175 6.22 -1.03 6.09
N VAL A 176 6.97 -0.08 5.51
CA VAL A 176 6.58 0.63 4.29
C VAL A 176 6.41 -0.36 3.14
N ASN A 177 7.40 -1.22 2.90
CA ASN A 177 7.36 -2.18 1.80
C ASN A 177 6.17 -3.15 1.96
N LYS A 178 5.88 -3.57 3.19
CA LYS A 178 4.65 -4.35 3.48
C LYS A 178 3.37 -3.59 3.19
N ALA A 179 3.30 -2.32 3.57
CA ALA A 179 2.14 -1.48 3.27
C ALA A 179 1.93 -1.37 1.75
N LEU A 180 3.02 -1.13 0.99
CA LEU A 180 2.97 -1.08 -0.47
C LEU A 180 2.52 -2.41 -1.08
N LEU A 181 3.11 -3.53 -0.64
CA LEU A 181 2.71 -4.87 -1.08
C LEU A 181 1.22 -5.13 -0.83
N ARG A 182 0.73 -4.78 0.36
CA ARG A 182 -0.70 -4.86 0.71
C ARG A 182 -1.56 -4.03 -0.22
N VAL A 183 -1.17 -2.79 -0.51
CA VAL A 183 -1.93 -1.90 -1.40
C VAL A 183 -2.00 -2.49 -2.82
N GLY A 184 -0.85 -2.92 -3.37
CA GLY A 184 -0.82 -3.58 -4.68
C GLY A 184 -1.70 -4.83 -4.71
N TYR A 185 -1.56 -5.70 -3.71
CA TYR A 185 -2.34 -6.94 -3.57
C TYR A 185 -3.85 -6.68 -3.50
N LEU A 186 -4.29 -5.76 -2.64
CA LEU A 186 -5.73 -5.46 -2.48
C LEU A 186 -6.31 -4.75 -3.69
N TRP A 187 -5.53 -3.94 -4.40
CA TRP A 187 -5.98 -3.34 -5.66
C TRP A 187 -6.14 -4.44 -6.72
N ALA A 188 -5.17 -5.34 -6.88
CA ALA A 188 -5.31 -6.48 -7.79
C ALA A 188 -6.54 -7.35 -7.43
N PHE A 189 -6.76 -7.63 -6.14
CA PHE A 189 -7.97 -8.33 -5.68
C PHE A 189 -9.26 -7.58 -6.04
N SER A 190 -9.29 -6.25 -5.91
CA SER A 190 -10.48 -5.46 -6.29
C SER A 190 -10.83 -5.52 -7.78
N VAL A 191 -9.89 -5.96 -8.62
CA VAL A 191 -10.05 -6.09 -10.08
C VAL A 191 -10.29 -7.54 -10.49
N PHE A 192 -9.71 -8.51 -9.80
CA PHE A 192 -9.78 -9.93 -10.23
C PHE A 192 -10.60 -10.84 -9.31
N GLY A 193 -10.96 -10.39 -8.11
CA GLY A 193 -11.71 -11.20 -7.15
C GLY A 193 -10.95 -12.44 -6.65
N TYR A 194 -11.69 -13.46 -6.23
CA TYR A 194 -11.17 -14.68 -5.61
C TYR A 194 -10.33 -15.54 -6.56
N GLY A 195 -10.58 -15.50 -7.87
CA GLY A 195 -9.78 -16.22 -8.86
C GLY A 195 -8.31 -15.81 -8.85
N PHE A 196 -8.00 -14.59 -8.41
CA PHE A 196 -6.62 -14.14 -8.23
C PHE A 196 -5.98 -14.73 -6.96
N ILE A 197 -6.69 -14.70 -5.83
CA ILE A 197 -6.07 -15.03 -4.53
C ILE A 197 -5.86 -16.54 -4.35
N ILE A 198 -6.57 -17.38 -5.09
CA ILE A 198 -6.38 -18.83 -5.05
C ILE A 198 -5.04 -19.28 -5.67
N GLY A 199 -4.36 -18.43 -6.43
CA GLY A 199 -3.06 -18.75 -7.01
C GLY A 199 -2.02 -19.15 -5.94
N PRO A 200 -1.19 -20.17 -6.19
CA PRO A 200 -0.29 -20.73 -5.17
C PRO A 200 0.73 -19.70 -4.68
N ASN A 201 1.29 -18.88 -5.59
CA ASN A 201 2.24 -17.83 -5.24
C ASN A 201 1.60 -16.70 -4.40
N LEU A 202 0.29 -16.46 -4.55
CA LEU A 202 -0.41 -15.42 -3.80
C LEU A 202 -0.67 -15.81 -2.35
N LYS A 203 -0.60 -17.11 -2.01
CA LYS A 203 -0.57 -17.57 -0.62
C LYS A 203 0.63 -16.98 0.12
N GLU A 204 1.80 -16.97 -0.52
CA GLU A 204 3.03 -16.43 0.06
C GLU A 204 2.92 -14.91 0.24
N ILE A 205 2.38 -14.19 -0.76
CA ILE A 205 2.11 -12.75 -0.65
C ILE A 205 1.18 -12.44 0.53
N ARG A 206 0.09 -13.19 0.71
CA ARG A 206 -0.78 -13.04 1.88
C ARG A 206 -0.06 -13.32 3.19
N SER A 207 0.81 -14.33 3.21
CA SER A 207 1.60 -14.66 4.40
C SER A 207 2.48 -13.47 4.81
N GLN A 208 3.22 -12.89 3.85
CA GLN A 208 4.08 -11.73 4.10
C GLN A 208 3.31 -10.49 4.60
N ILE A 209 2.09 -10.27 4.11
CA ILE A 209 1.21 -9.19 4.59
C ILE A 209 0.77 -9.43 6.03
N ARG A 210 0.53 -10.69 6.43
CA ARG A 210 0.04 -11.05 7.78
C ARG A 210 1.16 -11.16 8.81
N GLU A 211 2.29 -11.73 8.44
CA GLU A 211 3.38 -12.05 9.36
C GLU A 211 4.27 -10.82 9.57
N MET A 212 3.98 -10.04 10.60
CA MET A 212 4.61 -8.74 10.83
C MET A 212 6.11 -8.78 11.16
N SER A 213 6.70 -9.95 11.41
CA SER A 213 8.08 -10.11 11.87
C SER A 213 9.11 -10.43 10.78
N GLN A 214 8.69 -10.87 9.59
CA GLN A 214 9.61 -11.38 8.56
C GLN A 214 9.82 -10.42 7.39
N PRO A 215 11.06 -10.18 6.91
CA PRO A 215 11.39 -9.37 5.73
C PRO A 215 10.45 -9.64 4.55
N VAL A 216 10.04 -8.58 3.83
CA VAL A 216 9.32 -8.77 2.56
C VAL A 216 10.33 -9.26 1.55
N GLN A 217 10.03 -10.39 0.91
CA GLN A 217 10.89 -10.92 -0.16
C GLN A 217 10.58 -10.23 -1.49
N SER A 218 9.36 -9.75 -1.67
CA SER A 218 8.95 -8.96 -2.84
C SER A 218 9.65 -7.58 -2.87
N PRO A 219 10.35 -7.22 -3.96
CA PRO A 219 10.81 -5.86 -4.17
C PRO A 219 9.61 -4.96 -4.44
N THR A 220 9.50 -3.89 -3.65
CA THR A 220 8.54 -2.81 -3.88
C THR A 220 9.28 -1.61 -4.42
N TRP A 221 8.95 -1.16 -5.64
CA TRP A 221 9.55 0.05 -6.20
C TRP A 221 8.78 1.29 -5.77
N SER A 222 9.54 2.30 -5.36
CA SER A 222 9.02 3.65 -5.13
C SER A 222 9.50 4.58 -6.23
N SER A 223 8.66 5.53 -6.64
CA SER A 223 8.99 6.51 -7.68
C SER A 223 10.13 7.45 -7.31
N LEU A 224 10.60 7.42 -6.08
CA LEU A 224 11.81 8.17 -5.70
C LEU A 224 13.04 7.66 -6.46
N GLU A 225 12.99 6.45 -7.02
CA GLU A 225 14.07 5.85 -7.80
C GLU A 225 13.78 5.83 -9.31
N TYR A 226 12.50 5.93 -9.74
CA TYR A 226 12.10 5.80 -11.15
C TYR A 226 10.87 6.67 -11.51
N ASP A 227 10.94 7.39 -12.62
CA ASP A 227 9.82 8.16 -13.16
C ASP A 227 8.84 7.21 -13.88
N ILE A 228 7.79 6.76 -13.19
CA ILE A 228 6.74 5.89 -13.74
C ILE A 228 5.66 6.77 -14.40
N PRO A 229 5.45 6.70 -15.73
CA PRO A 229 4.47 7.53 -16.43
C PRO A 229 3.00 7.28 -16.03
N ASP A 230 2.17 8.33 -16.16
CA ASP A 230 0.72 8.30 -15.84
C ASP A 230 -0.05 7.20 -16.57
N LYS A 231 0.36 6.85 -17.80
CA LYS A 231 -0.28 5.80 -18.61
C LYS A 231 -0.28 4.42 -17.95
N PHE A 232 0.56 4.21 -16.93
CA PHE A 232 0.64 2.96 -16.19
C PHE A 232 -0.17 2.98 -14.88
N LEU A 233 -0.84 4.06 -14.50
CA LEU A 233 -1.68 4.07 -13.30
C LEU A 233 -2.76 2.97 -13.36
N GLY A 234 -2.80 2.10 -12.34
CA GLY A 234 -3.72 0.97 -12.26
C GLY A 234 -3.02 -0.39 -12.35
N ILE A 235 -3.71 -1.39 -12.90
CA ILE A 235 -3.18 -2.74 -13.08
C ILE A 235 -2.55 -2.85 -14.46
N ASN A 236 -1.32 -3.35 -14.50
CA ASN A 236 -0.54 -3.60 -15.69
C ASN A 236 0.07 -5.01 -15.61
N VAL A 237 0.74 -5.39 -16.68
CA VAL A 237 1.53 -6.63 -16.76
C VAL A 237 2.89 -6.32 -17.34
N ILE A 238 3.93 -6.94 -16.79
CA ILE A 238 5.28 -6.92 -17.34
C ILE A 238 5.43 -8.15 -18.21
N LYS A 239 5.80 -7.98 -19.48
CA LYS A 239 5.99 -9.08 -20.45
C LYS A 239 7.44 -9.47 -20.66
N SER A 240 8.35 -8.51 -20.50
CA SER A 240 9.77 -8.69 -20.78
C SER A 240 10.61 -7.94 -19.73
N PRO A 241 11.71 -8.54 -19.25
CA PRO A 241 12.20 -9.90 -19.55
C PRO A 241 11.29 -10.99 -18.98
N LYS A 242 11.38 -12.22 -19.52
CA LYS A 242 10.54 -13.38 -19.12
C LYS A 242 10.65 -13.65 -17.62
N GLU A 243 11.85 -13.51 -17.07
CA GLU A 243 12.20 -13.71 -15.67
C GLU A 243 11.51 -12.69 -14.75
N ALA A 244 11.02 -11.58 -15.30
CA ALA A 244 10.30 -10.54 -14.60
C ALA A 244 8.80 -10.50 -14.96
N LEU A 245 8.28 -11.52 -15.63
CA LEU A 245 6.86 -11.63 -15.93
C LEU A 245 6.08 -11.52 -14.61
N ALA A 246 5.21 -10.51 -14.50
CA ALA A 246 4.51 -10.19 -13.26
C ALA A 246 3.28 -9.32 -13.53
N PHE A 247 2.32 -9.34 -12.60
CA PHE A 247 1.33 -8.26 -12.51
C PHE A 247 2.02 -7.03 -11.91
N PHE A 248 1.81 -5.86 -12.49
CA PHE A 248 2.44 -4.62 -12.03
C PHE A 248 1.39 -3.58 -11.69
N VAL A 249 1.25 -3.30 -10.39
CA VAL A 249 0.23 -2.39 -9.86
C VAL A 249 0.86 -1.05 -9.55
N VAL A 250 0.41 0.00 -10.23
CA VAL A 250 0.92 1.37 -10.07
C VAL A 250 -0.13 2.27 -9.47
N PHE A 251 0.27 3.03 -8.45
CA PHE A 251 -0.64 3.92 -7.74
C PHE A 251 0.06 5.14 -7.16
N ASP A 252 -0.73 6.20 -6.94
CA ASP A 252 -0.30 7.41 -6.25
C ASP A 252 -0.68 7.34 -4.77
N CYS A 253 0.25 7.75 -3.91
CA CYS A 253 -0.03 8.16 -2.54
C CYS A 253 0.10 9.67 -2.44
N LYS A 254 -0.96 10.33 -1.97
CA LYS A 254 -1.05 11.80 -1.92
C LYS A 254 -1.21 12.27 -0.49
N VAL A 255 -0.31 13.13 -0.04
CA VAL A 255 -0.41 13.76 1.28
C VAL A 255 -0.01 15.22 1.18
N GLN A 256 -0.86 16.12 1.66
CA GLN A 256 -0.49 17.53 1.91
C GLN A 256 0.14 18.27 0.70
N GLY A 257 -0.36 17.98 -0.52
CA GLY A 257 0.12 18.57 -1.77
C GLY A 257 1.28 17.81 -2.44
N HIS A 258 1.89 16.86 -1.74
CA HIS A 258 2.89 15.96 -2.32
C HIS A 258 2.23 14.68 -2.88
N THR A 259 2.73 14.21 -4.01
CA THR A 259 2.37 12.92 -4.61
C THR A 259 3.62 12.07 -4.77
N SER A 260 3.61 10.88 -4.18
CA SER A 260 4.60 9.83 -4.46
C SER A 260 3.92 8.71 -5.22
N ARG A 261 4.54 8.22 -6.29
CA ARG A 261 4.03 7.10 -7.08
C ARG A 261 4.76 5.82 -6.68
N TYR A 262 4.07 4.70 -6.73
CA TYR A 262 4.64 3.40 -6.38
C TYR A 262 4.25 2.36 -7.41
N GLY A 263 5.15 1.40 -7.64
CA GLY A 263 4.93 0.24 -8.48
C GLY A 263 5.19 -1.03 -7.67
N VAL A 264 4.23 -1.95 -7.67
CA VAL A 264 4.33 -3.22 -6.95
C VAL A 264 4.22 -4.36 -7.96
N MET A 265 5.25 -5.20 -8.04
CA MET A 265 5.16 -6.45 -8.81
C MET A 265 4.55 -7.54 -7.93
N LEU A 266 3.53 -8.20 -8.45
CA LEU A 266 2.89 -9.36 -7.86
C LEU A 266 3.15 -10.56 -8.77
N PRO A 267 3.43 -11.74 -8.20
CA PRO A 267 3.75 -12.92 -8.98
C PRO A 267 2.49 -13.42 -9.68
N GLY A 268 2.68 -14.11 -10.80
CA GLY A 268 1.60 -14.85 -11.42
C GLY A 268 1.31 -16.19 -10.75
N PHE A 269 0.60 -17.06 -11.45
CA PHE A 269 0.10 -18.33 -10.91
C PHE A 269 1.15 -19.43 -10.91
N ASP A 270 1.99 -19.45 -11.92
CA ASP A 270 3.07 -20.42 -12.14
C ASP A 270 4.35 -19.66 -12.50
N GLU A 271 5.32 -20.30 -13.17
CA GLU A 271 6.59 -19.69 -13.55
C GLU A 271 6.44 -18.35 -14.30
N PRO A 272 7.29 -17.35 -14.00
CA PRO A 272 8.37 -17.37 -13.01
C PRO A 272 7.90 -17.27 -11.54
N GLY A 273 6.65 -16.89 -11.30
CA GLY A 273 6.05 -16.96 -9.96
C GLY A 273 6.81 -16.15 -8.92
N LEU A 274 7.21 -16.79 -7.82
CA LEU A 274 8.00 -16.13 -6.77
C LEU A 274 9.47 -15.93 -7.14
N ASP A 275 9.98 -16.65 -8.15
CA ASP A 275 11.39 -16.57 -8.57
C ASP A 275 11.73 -15.19 -9.13
N ILE A 276 10.72 -14.41 -9.55
CA ILE A 276 10.90 -13.00 -9.94
C ILE A 276 11.63 -12.20 -8.85
N TYR A 277 11.38 -12.51 -7.58
CA TYR A 277 11.96 -11.77 -6.46
C TYR A 277 13.44 -12.09 -6.26
N GLN A 278 13.79 -13.37 -6.40
CA GLN A 278 15.18 -13.79 -6.39
C GLN A 278 15.92 -13.18 -7.59
N TRP A 279 15.34 -13.27 -8.79
CA TRP A 279 15.92 -12.69 -9.99
C TRP A 279 16.17 -11.18 -9.83
N LEU A 280 15.19 -10.44 -9.31
CA LEU A 280 15.34 -9.00 -9.06
C LEU A 280 16.42 -8.68 -8.02
N ALA A 281 16.54 -9.48 -6.96
CA ALA A 281 17.58 -9.30 -5.95
C ALA A 281 18.98 -9.56 -6.54
N GLU A 282 19.12 -10.59 -7.38
CA GLU A 282 20.38 -10.92 -8.06
C GLU A 282 20.81 -9.83 -9.06
N HIS A 283 19.86 -9.03 -9.54
CA HIS A 283 20.11 -8.01 -10.55
C HIS A 283 19.84 -6.58 -10.07
N GLU A 284 19.84 -6.33 -8.75
CA GLU A 284 19.49 -5.03 -8.13
C GLU A 284 20.33 -3.82 -8.64
N ARG A 285 21.52 -4.08 -9.20
CA ARG A 285 22.46 -3.05 -9.70
C ARG A 285 22.41 -2.84 -11.21
N GLN A 286 21.55 -3.57 -11.92
CA GLN A 286 21.43 -3.51 -13.36
C GLN A 286 20.24 -2.66 -13.77
N ILE A 287 20.39 -1.93 -14.87
CA ILE A 287 19.29 -1.17 -15.47
C ILE A 287 18.57 -2.08 -16.45
N PHE A 288 17.30 -2.36 -16.18
CA PHE A 288 16.42 -3.11 -17.08
C PHE A 288 15.38 -2.20 -17.72
N ALA A 289 15.12 -2.44 -18.99
CA ALA A 289 13.92 -1.94 -19.64
C ALA A 289 12.83 -3.00 -19.51
N PHE A 290 11.78 -2.68 -18.76
CA PHE A 290 10.59 -3.53 -18.67
C PHE A 290 9.59 -3.18 -19.78
N GLU A 291 9.07 -4.20 -20.45
CA GLU A 291 7.95 -4.03 -21.35
C GLU A 291 6.63 -4.12 -20.56
N VAL A 292 6.06 -2.96 -20.22
CA VAL A 292 4.84 -2.85 -19.40
C VAL A 292 3.62 -2.57 -20.27
N HIS A 293 2.55 -3.34 -20.08
CA HIS A 293 1.27 -3.20 -20.78
C HIS A 293 0.13 -2.90 -19.80
N PRO A 294 -0.56 -1.76 -19.93
CA PRO A 294 -1.75 -1.48 -19.13
C PRO A 294 -2.89 -2.45 -19.43
N LEU A 295 -3.57 -2.94 -18.40
CA LEU A 295 -4.79 -3.74 -18.56
C LEU A 295 -6.06 -2.88 -18.71
N ILE A 296 -5.91 -1.55 -18.75
CA ILE A 296 -6.98 -0.55 -18.77
C ILE A 296 -7.93 -0.71 -19.99
N GLY A 297 -7.48 -1.35 -21.07
CA GLY A 297 -8.29 -1.63 -22.27
C GLY A 297 -9.09 -2.93 -22.25
N ALA A 298 -8.95 -3.79 -21.24
CA ALA A 298 -9.59 -5.11 -21.16
C ALA A 298 -10.85 -5.11 -20.28
N LEU A 299 -11.59 -3.99 -20.23
CA LEU A 299 -12.69 -3.74 -19.27
C LEU A 299 -13.80 -4.80 -19.29
N GLU A 300 -14.03 -5.51 -20.39
CA GLU A 300 -15.02 -6.60 -20.42
C GLU A 300 -14.53 -7.86 -19.67
N ILE A 301 -13.22 -8.15 -19.68
CA ILE A 301 -12.58 -9.30 -19.01
C ILE A 301 -12.35 -9.02 -17.51
N LEU A 302 -12.31 -7.74 -17.09
CA LEU A 302 -12.09 -7.36 -15.70
C LEU A 302 -13.36 -7.35 -14.83
N ASP A 303 -14.53 -7.65 -15.41
CA ASP A 303 -15.70 -8.01 -14.62
C ASP A 303 -15.50 -9.44 -14.10
N PHE A 304 -14.88 -9.58 -12.93
CA PHE A 304 -14.60 -10.87 -12.32
C PHE A 304 -15.86 -11.69 -12.00
N ASN A 305 -17.06 -11.11 -12.06
CA ASN A 305 -18.24 -11.94 -12.05
C ASN A 305 -18.39 -12.64 -13.41
N LYS A 306 -18.24 -11.94 -14.53
CA LYS A 306 -18.30 -12.58 -15.86
C LYS A 306 -17.12 -13.52 -16.13
N HIS A 307 -15.94 -13.15 -15.65
CA HIS A 307 -14.69 -13.88 -15.85
C HIS A 307 -14.05 -14.21 -14.48
N PRO A 308 -14.56 -15.21 -13.75
CA PRO A 308 -14.09 -15.54 -12.40
C PRO A 308 -12.62 -15.95 -12.35
N LEU A 309 -12.04 -16.39 -13.46
CA LEU A 309 -10.63 -16.77 -13.60
C LEU A 309 -9.82 -15.80 -14.47
N ALA A 310 -10.29 -14.55 -14.66
CA ALA A 310 -9.66 -13.55 -15.53
C ALA A 310 -8.15 -13.39 -15.30
N ALA A 311 -7.70 -13.35 -14.05
CA ALA A 311 -6.27 -13.24 -13.74
C ALA A 311 -5.46 -14.43 -14.28
N GLN A 312 -5.99 -15.65 -14.16
CA GLN A 312 -5.35 -16.85 -14.67
C GLN A 312 -5.37 -16.87 -16.20
N GLU A 313 -6.49 -16.51 -16.83
CA GLU A 313 -6.62 -16.42 -18.28
C GLU A 313 -5.62 -15.42 -18.87
N ILE A 314 -5.55 -14.21 -18.30
CA ILE A 314 -4.58 -13.19 -18.69
C ILE A 314 -3.16 -13.72 -18.52
N TRP A 315 -2.86 -14.36 -17.38
CA TRP A 315 -1.54 -14.93 -17.14
C TRP A 315 -1.12 -15.95 -18.20
N GLN A 316 -2.02 -16.86 -18.57
CA GLN A 316 -1.74 -17.86 -19.60
C GLN A 316 -1.55 -17.23 -20.99
N MET A 317 -2.33 -16.21 -21.33
CA MET A 317 -2.14 -15.45 -22.58
C MET A 317 -0.76 -14.79 -22.63
N LEU A 318 -0.28 -14.23 -21.52
CA LEU A 318 1.04 -13.58 -21.46
C LEU A 318 2.17 -14.58 -21.70
N LYS A 319 2.05 -15.81 -21.17
CA LYS A 319 3.04 -16.86 -21.38
C LYS A 319 3.13 -17.34 -22.82
N GLN A 320 2.02 -17.35 -23.54
CA GLN A 320 2.01 -17.75 -24.96
C GLN A 320 2.68 -16.73 -25.87
N ILE A 321 2.69 -15.45 -25.47
CA ILE A 321 3.28 -14.35 -26.26
C ILE A 321 4.80 -14.23 -25.99
N THR A 322 5.28 -14.75 -24.86
CA THR A 322 6.69 -14.66 -24.43
C THR A 322 7.52 -15.91 -24.74
N GLN A 323 6.93 -16.94 -25.35
CA GLN A 323 7.61 -18.13 -25.88
C GLN A 323 8.01 -17.94 -27.34
#